data_AF-A0A0W8DFY1-F1
#
_entry.id   AF-A0A0W8DFY1-F1
#
_cell.length_a   1.000
_cell.length_b   1.000
_cell.length_c   1.000
_cell.angle_alpha   90.00
_cell.angle_beta   90.00
_cell.angle_gamma   90.00
#
_symmetry.space_group_name_H-M   'P 1'
#
loop_
_entity.id
_entity.type
_entity.pdbx_description
1 polymer ?
#
loop_
_entity_poly.entity_id
_entity_poly.type
_entity_poly.pdbx_seq_one_letter_code
_entity_poly.pdbx_strand_id
1 'polypeptide(L)'
;MMEGKQLDEWVRRGDTMDSVWQRLGLVNIPVKVLESTKEFNIYLRFMKRFDKSIKSQYDEGTVKALWVYYMPLTEGQQMANIKVWKNARRSRSYVRAALGLDISDYNAAYFKLFLHLRNKKKK
;
A
#
# COMPACT_ATOMS: atom_id res chain seq x y z
N MET A 1 -21.76 -3.35 5.35
CA MET A 1 -20.40 -3.55 4.79
C MET A 1 -20.09 -2.37 3.90
N MET A 2 -18.85 -1.87 3.82
CA MET A 2 -18.53 -0.89 2.77
C MET A 2 -18.60 -1.58 1.40
N GLU A 3 -19.47 -1.04 0.54
CA GLU A 3 -19.74 -1.55 -0.79
C GLU A 3 -18.54 -1.34 -1.70
N GLY A 4 -18.30 -2.28 -2.63
CA GLY A 4 -17.21 -2.18 -3.61
C GLY A 4 -17.24 -0.86 -4.40
N LYS A 5 -18.45 -0.36 -4.70
CA LYS A 5 -18.70 0.90 -5.40
C LYS A 5 -18.08 2.12 -4.69
N GLN A 6 -18.21 2.20 -3.37
CA GLN A 6 -17.64 3.32 -2.60
C GLN A 6 -16.10 3.35 -2.68
N LEU A 7 -15.47 2.18 -2.69
CA LEU A 7 -14.01 2.08 -2.83
C LEU A 7 -13.54 2.47 -4.24
N ASP A 8 -14.31 2.08 -5.26
CA ASP A 8 -14.04 2.47 -6.64
C ASP A 8 -14.22 3.99 -6.82
N GLU A 9 -15.22 4.58 -6.17
CA GLU A 9 -15.43 6.03 -6.16
C GLU A 9 -14.30 6.80 -5.47
N TRP A 10 -13.74 6.29 -4.38
CA TRP A 10 -12.60 6.94 -3.71
C TRP A 10 -11.39 6.99 -4.65
N VAL A 11 -11.07 5.87 -5.30
CA VAL A 11 -10.00 5.85 -6.31
C VAL A 11 -10.31 6.79 -7.48
N ARG A 12 -11.54 6.78 -8.00
CA ARG A 12 -11.95 7.62 -9.13
C ARG A 12 -11.89 9.12 -8.80
N ARG A 13 -12.23 9.52 -7.57
CA ARG A 13 -12.15 10.91 -7.11
C ARG A 13 -10.73 11.37 -6.80
N GLY A 14 -9.74 10.46 -6.86
CA GLY A 14 -8.36 10.78 -6.50
C GLY A 14 -8.14 10.88 -4.99
N ASP A 15 -8.96 10.21 -4.17
CA ASP A 15 -8.68 10.12 -2.74
C ASP A 15 -7.29 9.50 -2.53
N THR A 16 -6.49 10.11 -1.65
CA THR A 16 -5.12 9.69 -1.39
C THR A 16 -5.08 8.59 -0.33
N MET A 17 -3.96 7.87 -0.27
CA MET A 17 -3.71 6.90 0.80
C MET A 17 -3.78 7.53 2.20
N ASP A 18 -3.45 8.82 2.31
CA ASP A 18 -3.54 9.55 3.57
C ASP A 18 -4.95 10.01 3.88
N SER A 19 -5.68 10.57 2.91
CA SER A 19 -7.06 11.02 3.14
C SER A 19 -7.99 9.87 3.54
N VAL A 20 -7.81 8.69 2.95
CA VAL A 20 -8.59 7.50 3.33
C VAL A 20 -8.16 6.97 4.70
N TRP A 21 -6.86 7.01 5.03
CA TRP A 21 -6.37 6.62 6.36
C TRP A 21 -6.99 7.48 7.47
N GLN A 22 -7.00 8.81 7.27
CA GLN A 22 -7.62 9.76 8.16
C GLN A 22 -9.13 9.57 8.26
N ARG A 23 -9.83 9.43 7.12
CA ARG A 23 -11.28 9.20 7.06
C ARG A 23 -11.72 7.96 7.83
N LEU A 24 -10.89 6.92 7.85
CA LEU A 24 -11.15 5.67 8.57
C LEU A 24 -10.74 5.73 10.05
N GLY A 25 -10.26 6.88 10.54
CA GLY A 25 -9.87 7.05 11.94
C GLY A 25 -8.61 6.26 12.33
N LEU A 26 -7.78 5.85 11.37
CA LEU A 26 -6.63 4.99 11.62
C LEU A 26 -5.40 5.73 12.17
N VAL A 27 -5.43 7.07 12.20
CA VAL A 27 -4.33 7.94 12.64
C VAL A 27 -3.84 7.59 14.05
N ASN A 28 -4.78 7.32 14.96
CA ASN A 28 -4.49 7.12 16.39
C ASN A 28 -4.47 5.64 16.79
N ILE A 29 -4.56 4.73 15.82
CA ILE A 29 -4.60 3.29 16.10
C ILE A 29 -3.15 2.75 16.10
N PRO A 30 -2.66 2.19 17.23
CA PRO A 30 -1.33 1.63 17.28
C PRO A 30 -1.14 0.52 16.25
N VAL A 31 0.05 0.49 15.63
CA VAL A 31 0.37 -0.45 14.54
C VAL A 31 0.10 -1.91 14.91
N LYS A 32 0.38 -2.28 16.16
CA LYS A 32 0.19 -3.64 16.70
C LYS A 32 -1.26 -4.11 16.71
N VAL A 33 -2.22 -3.19 16.77
CA VAL A 33 -3.65 -3.51 16.81
C VAL A 33 -4.39 -3.22 15.51
N LEU A 34 -3.77 -2.50 14.56
CA LEU A 34 -4.37 -2.18 13.25
C LEU A 34 -5.00 -3.40 12.59
N GLU A 35 -4.31 -4.55 12.59
CA GLU A 35 -4.76 -5.75 11.88
C GLU A 35 -6.09 -6.32 12.41
N SER A 36 -6.45 -5.99 13.66
CA SER A 36 -7.69 -6.43 14.28
C SER A 36 -8.88 -5.52 13.96
N THR A 37 -8.66 -4.34 13.38
CA THR A 37 -9.75 -3.38 13.12
C THR A 37 -10.44 -3.65 11.79
N LYS A 38 -11.74 -3.35 11.75
CA LYS A 38 -12.53 -3.45 10.52
C LYS A 38 -12.13 -2.36 9.52
N GLU A 39 -11.77 -1.20 10.04
CA GLU A 39 -11.33 0.00 9.34
C GLU A 39 -10.04 -0.28 8.56
N PHE A 40 -9.08 -0.98 9.17
CA PHE A 40 -7.86 -1.38 8.48
C PHE A 40 -8.13 -2.37 7.36
N ASN A 41 -9.07 -3.30 7.54
CA ASN A 41 -9.48 -4.22 6.47
C ASN A 41 -10.13 -3.48 5.29
N ILE A 42 -10.91 -2.43 5.55
CA ILE A 42 -11.42 -1.54 4.52
C ILE A 42 -10.27 -0.81 3.82
N TYR A 43 -9.31 -0.29 4.58
CA TYR A 43 -8.13 0.38 4.04
C TYR A 43 -7.36 -0.54 3.09
N LEU A 44 -7.10 -1.79 3.47
CA LEU A 44 -6.44 -2.78 2.60
C LEU A 44 -7.20 -3.01 1.29
N ARG A 45 -8.54 -2.99 1.31
CA ARG A 45 -9.37 -3.13 0.09
C ARG A 45 -9.28 -1.89 -0.81
N PHE A 46 -9.17 -0.70 -0.24
CA PHE A 46 -8.89 0.53 -0.98
C PHE A 46 -7.49 0.48 -1.60
N MET A 47 -6.46 0.19 -0.79
CA MET A 47 -5.06 0.11 -1.21
C MET A 47 -4.84 -0.88 -2.34
N LYS A 48 -5.54 -2.02 -2.34
CA LYS A 48 -5.51 -2.99 -3.45
C LYS A 48 -5.93 -2.38 -4.79
N ARG A 49 -6.95 -1.51 -4.78
CA ARG A 49 -7.44 -0.84 -6.01
C ARG A 49 -6.50 0.28 -6.42
N PHE A 50 -6.06 1.08 -5.45
CA PHE A 50 -5.08 2.14 -5.67
C PHE A 50 -3.80 1.57 -6.31
N ASP A 51 -3.19 0.54 -5.71
CA ASP A 51 -2.00 -0.12 -6.25
C ASP A 51 -2.24 -0.75 -7.62
N LYS A 52 -3.44 -1.29 -7.89
CA LYS A 52 -3.78 -1.79 -9.22
C LYS A 52 -3.77 -0.67 -10.27
N SER A 53 -4.35 0.48 -9.94
CA SER A 53 -4.37 1.66 -10.82
C SER A 53 -2.95 2.20 -11.07
N ILE A 54 -2.17 2.42 -10.01
CA ILE A 54 -0.79 2.91 -10.12
C ILE A 54 0.09 1.93 -10.91
N LYS A 55 -0.04 0.62 -10.68
CA LYS A 55 0.71 -0.38 -11.44
C LYS A 55 0.39 -0.31 -12.94
N SER A 56 -0.89 -0.18 -13.33
CA SER A 56 -1.29 -0.06 -14.74
C SER A 56 -0.64 1.16 -15.37
N GLN A 57 -0.77 2.32 -14.72
CA GLN A 57 -0.20 3.57 -15.19
C GLN A 57 1.33 3.54 -15.26
N TYR A 58 1.98 2.79 -14.36
CA TYR A 58 3.43 2.59 -14.39
C TYR A 58 3.86 1.70 -15.56
N ASP A 59 3.13 0.62 -15.82
CA ASP A 59 3.40 -0.26 -16.96
C ASP A 59 3.16 0.45 -18.31
N GLU A 60 2.20 1.36 -18.35
CA GLU A 60 1.90 2.21 -19.50
C GLU A 60 2.89 3.38 -19.66
N GLY A 61 3.75 3.63 -18.67
CA GLY A 61 4.73 4.71 -18.67
C GLY A 61 4.18 6.10 -18.30
N THR A 62 2.89 6.19 -17.96
CA THR A 62 2.24 7.41 -17.47
C THR A 62 2.78 7.83 -16.10
N VAL A 63 2.92 6.87 -15.19
CA VAL A 63 3.62 7.07 -13.91
C VAL A 63 5.06 6.61 -14.08
N LYS A 64 6.04 7.51 -13.89
CA LYS A 64 7.47 7.15 -13.96
C LYS A 64 8.11 7.00 -12.58
N ALA A 65 7.63 7.75 -11.60
CA ALA A 65 8.20 7.86 -10.27
C ALA A 65 7.27 7.26 -9.21
N LEU A 66 7.30 5.93 -9.03
CA LEU A 66 6.44 5.23 -8.06
C LEU A 66 6.64 5.73 -6.63
N TRP A 67 7.87 6.08 -6.27
CA TRP A 67 8.23 6.54 -4.92
C TRP A 67 7.44 7.77 -4.48
N VAL A 68 6.98 8.63 -5.39
CA VAL A 68 6.17 9.81 -5.06
C VAL A 68 4.89 9.42 -4.30
N TYR A 69 4.31 8.26 -4.62
CA TYR A 69 3.10 7.79 -3.96
C TYR A 69 3.39 7.09 -2.63
N TYR A 70 4.44 6.26 -2.57
CA TYR A 70 4.61 5.32 -1.46
C TYR A 70 5.71 5.68 -0.46
N MET A 71 6.71 6.48 -0.85
CA MET A 71 7.80 6.87 0.06
C MET A 71 7.35 7.68 1.30
N PRO A 72 6.42 8.65 1.21
CA PRO A 72 6.10 9.54 2.34
C PRO A 72 5.15 8.90 3.37
N LEU A 73 4.81 7.62 3.22
CA LEU A 73 3.81 6.96 4.05
C LEU A 73 4.34 6.63 5.46
N THR A 74 3.45 6.73 6.44
CA THR A 74 3.70 6.32 7.83
C THR A 74 3.93 4.81 7.95
N GLU A 75 4.47 4.37 9.08
CA GLU A 75 4.73 2.95 9.33
C GLU A 75 3.49 2.06 9.12
N GLY A 76 2.33 2.46 9.66
CA GLY A 76 1.08 1.71 9.51
C GLY A 76 0.63 1.60 8.04
N GLN A 77 0.79 2.67 7.27
CA GLN A 77 0.48 2.69 5.84
C GLN A 77 1.48 1.84 5.04
N GLN A 78 2.77 1.86 5.40
CA GLN A 78 3.78 1.00 4.77
C GLN A 78 3.51 -0.48 5.03
N MET A 79 3.07 -0.84 6.24
CA MET A 79 2.64 -2.21 6.52
C MET A 79 1.44 -2.64 5.65
N ALA A 80 0.48 -1.74 5.43
CA ALA A 80 -0.64 -2.00 4.53
C ALA A 80 -0.16 -2.26 3.08
N ASN A 81 0.77 -1.44 2.56
CA ASN A 81 1.36 -1.65 1.24
C ASN A 81 2.02 -3.00 1.10
N ILE A 82 2.88 -3.35 2.05
CA ILE A 82 3.63 -4.62 2.01
C ILE A 82 2.67 -5.80 1.94
N LYS A 83 1.57 -5.77 2.72
CA LYS A 83 0.53 -6.79 2.67
C LYS A 83 -0.16 -6.85 1.31
N VAL A 84 -0.53 -5.70 0.76
CA VAL A 84 -1.16 -5.61 -0.57
C VAL A 84 -0.22 -6.15 -1.65
N TRP A 85 1.03 -5.71 -1.68
CA TRP A 85 2.02 -6.13 -2.66
C TRP A 85 2.37 -7.62 -2.56
N LYS A 86 2.48 -8.14 -1.34
CA LYS A 86 2.65 -9.58 -1.10
C LYS A 86 1.48 -10.36 -1.70
N ASN A 87 0.25 -9.97 -1.38
CA ASN A 87 -0.95 -10.67 -1.84
C ASN A 87 -1.16 -10.53 -3.36
N ALA A 88 -0.81 -9.39 -3.93
CA ALA A 88 -0.83 -9.12 -5.37
C ALA A 88 0.39 -9.70 -6.11
N ARG A 89 1.32 -10.37 -5.41
CA ARG A 89 2.55 -10.95 -5.96
C ARG A 89 3.36 -9.94 -6.79
N ARG A 90 3.46 -8.69 -6.33
CA ARG A 90 4.27 -7.67 -7.02
C ARG A 90 5.74 -8.10 -7.12
N SER A 91 6.39 -7.70 -8.21
CA SER A 91 7.79 -8.05 -8.47
C SER A 91 8.72 -7.37 -7.46
N ARG A 92 9.93 -7.92 -7.29
CA ARG A 92 10.96 -7.29 -6.45
C ARG A 92 11.30 -5.89 -6.96
N SER A 93 11.41 -5.72 -8.28
CA SER A 93 11.74 -4.44 -8.92
C SER A 93 10.66 -3.39 -8.68
N TYR A 94 9.38 -3.73 -8.82
CA TYR A 94 8.29 -2.79 -8.56
C TYR A 94 8.28 -2.31 -7.12
N VAL A 95 8.41 -3.22 -6.14
CA VAL A 95 8.43 -2.85 -4.72
C VAL A 95 9.67 -2.01 -4.38
N ARG A 96 10.83 -2.34 -4.96
CA ARG A 96 12.07 -1.56 -4.78
C ARG A 96 11.92 -0.12 -5.28
N ALA A 97 11.35 0.06 -6.48
CA ALA A 97 11.08 1.36 -7.07
C ALA A 97 10.00 2.14 -6.29
N ALA A 98 8.92 1.47 -5.86
CA ALA A 98 7.87 2.07 -5.04
C ALA A 98 8.39 2.58 -3.69
N LEU A 99 9.29 1.84 -3.04
CA LEU A 99 9.92 2.28 -1.80
C LEU A 99 11.04 3.34 -2.02
N GLY A 100 11.36 3.64 -3.29
CA GLY A 100 12.39 4.59 -3.69
C GLY A 100 13.81 4.20 -3.28
N LEU A 101 14.10 2.89 -3.25
CA LEU A 101 15.41 2.38 -2.86
C LEU A 101 16.51 2.59 -3.91
N ASP A 102 16.15 3.11 -5.08
CA ASP A 102 17.11 3.57 -6.07
C ASP A 102 17.56 5.02 -5.80
N ILE A 103 16.96 5.68 -4.79
CA ILE A 103 17.25 7.05 -4.39
C ILE A 103 17.78 7.10 -2.95
N SER A 104 17.19 6.34 -2.03
CA SER A 104 17.56 6.34 -0.61
C SER A 104 17.22 5.02 0.08
N ASP A 105 18.03 4.63 1.07
CA ASP A 105 17.81 3.44 1.88
C ASP A 105 16.81 3.63 3.03
N TYR A 106 16.17 4.81 3.16
CA TYR A 106 15.22 5.13 4.23
C TYR A 106 14.16 4.04 4.45
N ASN A 107 13.61 3.48 3.36
CA ASN A 107 12.57 2.45 3.41
C ASN A 107 13.11 1.02 3.26
N ALA A 108 14.42 0.79 3.38
CA ALA A 108 15.02 -0.53 3.14
C ALA A 108 14.49 -1.62 4.09
N ALA A 109 14.12 -1.27 5.31
CA ALA A 109 13.51 -2.18 6.27
C ALA A 109 12.18 -2.77 5.77
N TYR A 110 11.34 -1.96 5.09
CA TYR A 110 10.08 -2.40 4.52
C TYR A 110 10.27 -3.37 3.35
N PHE A 111 11.33 -3.19 2.55
CA PHE A 111 11.67 -4.14 1.50
C PHE A 111 12.11 -5.49 2.07
N LYS A 112 12.94 -5.49 3.13
CA LYS A 112 13.32 -6.71 3.86
C LYS A 112 12.08 -7.44 4.41
N LEU A 113 11.14 -6.68 5.00
CA LEU A 113 9.87 -7.23 5.49
C LEU A 113 9.02 -7.84 4.35
N PHE A 114 8.92 -7.17 3.20
CA PHE A 114 8.24 -7.72 2.03
C PHE A 114 8.84 -9.05 1.57
N LEU A 115 10.17 -9.13 1.49
CA LEU A 115 10.86 -10.37 1.10
C LEU A 115 10.61 -11.50 2.11
N HIS A 116 10.69 -11.20 3.41
CA HIS A 116 10.40 -12.16 4.48
C HIS A 116 8.98 -12.71 4.36
N LEU A 117 7.98 -11.83 4.22
CA LEU A 117 6.58 -12.22 4.13
C LEU A 117 6.24 -12.98 2.85
N ARG A 118 6.92 -12.71 1.74
CA ARG A 118 6.70 -13.42 0.47
C ARG A 118 7.29 -14.82 0.49
N ASN A 119 8.42 -15.03 1.18
CA ASN A 119 9.10 -16.33 1.24
C ASN A 119 8.47 -17.27 2.28
N LYS A 120 7.64 -16.77 3.20
CA LYS A 120 6.91 -17.59 4.16
C LYS A 120 5.85 -18.41 3.41
N LYS A 121 6.13 -19.70 3.17
CA LYS A 121 5.15 -20.67 2.65
C LYS A 121 3.91 -20.63 3.58
N LYS A 122 2.70 -20.61 3.00
CA LYS A 122 1.48 -20.89 3.77
C LYS A 122 1.68 -22.30 4.36
N LYS A 123 1.78 -22.40 5.68
CA LYS A 123 1.59 -23.67 6.38
C LYS A 123 0.14 -24.11 6.17
#